data_AF-A0A218PMF3-F1
#
_entry.id   AF-A0A218PMF3-F1
#
_cell.length_a   1.000
_cell.length_b   1.000
_cell.length_c   1.000
_cell.angle_alpha   90.00
_cell.angle_beta   90.00
_cell.angle_gamma   90.00
#
_symmetry.space_group_name_H-M   'P 1'
#
loop_
_entity.id
_entity.type
_entity.pdbx_description
1 polymer ?
#
loop_
_entity_poly.entity_id
_entity_poly.type
_entity_poly.pdbx_seq_one_letter_code
_entity_poly.pdbx_strand_id
1 'polypeptide(L)'
;MLKHADSTSEGTSASVGIEKPTVSQLVNRYHTIGKRSVRAILDLGVLFFQAHEELKKAEVEEFYRAINLPPKGSTGKKYKAIGSKASLLEAHADLLPNDWTTIYELALLEKDQFDRLVQDSILHSGVTLQAIKDHFRKPNPNTVNHVGGSDTPRPEILAFDFNLVAASRRVAFAKRLKGLFEEFDVDVGEELFSTLGRFIEEGAAGDA
;
A
#
# COMPACT_ATOMS: atom_id res chain seq x y z
N MET A 1 -50.33 -8.34 53.84
CA MET A 1 -51.19 -7.98 52.67
C MET A 1 -50.38 -6.97 51.87
N LEU A 2 -49.98 -7.13 50.61
CA LEU A 2 -50.58 -7.80 49.46
C LEU A 2 -49.47 -8.02 48.38
N LYS A 3 -49.35 -9.28 47.91
CA LYS A 3 -49.02 -9.81 46.57
C LYS A 3 -47.93 -9.22 45.64
N HIS A 4 -47.03 -10.14 45.29
CA HIS A 4 -46.19 -10.39 44.09
C HIS A 4 -46.36 -9.56 42.80
N ALA A 5 -45.21 -9.26 42.19
CA ALA A 5 -44.85 -9.59 40.80
C ALA A 5 -43.31 -9.50 40.70
N ASP A 6 -42.58 -10.60 40.88
CA ASP A 6 -41.97 -11.38 39.79
C ASP A 6 -41.95 -10.68 38.42
N SER A 7 -40.75 -10.31 37.98
CA SER A 7 -40.45 -9.97 36.60
C SER A 7 -39.04 -10.47 36.34
N THR A 8 -39.03 -11.69 35.83
CA THR A 8 -37.92 -12.36 35.17
C THR A 8 -37.29 -11.41 34.15
N SER A 9 -36.10 -10.88 34.45
CA SER A 9 -35.23 -10.28 33.45
C SER A 9 -34.53 -11.43 32.75
N GLU A 10 -35.12 -11.88 31.64
CA GLU A 10 -34.46 -12.79 30.70
C GLU A 10 -33.13 -12.18 30.27
N GLY A 11 -32.05 -12.78 30.78
CA GLY A 11 -30.72 -12.60 30.23
C GLY A 11 -30.76 -13.03 28.77
N THR A 12 -30.84 -12.05 27.88
CA THR A 12 -30.54 -12.23 26.46
C THR A 12 -29.07 -12.64 26.38
N SER A 13 -28.84 -13.95 26.44
CA SER A 13 -27.57 -14.56 26.13
C SER A 13 -27.39 -14.40 24.62
N ALA A 14 -26.82 -13.27 24.22
CA ALA A 14 -26.38 -13.05 22.86
C ALA A 14 -25.28 -14.08 22.58
N SER A 15 -25.67 -15.19 21.99
CA SER A 15 -24.75 -16.15 21.39
C SER A 15 -23.94 -15.37 20.35
N VAL A 16 -22.72 -14.99 20.70
CA VAL A 16 -21.74 -14.49 19.74
C VAL A 16 -21.38 -15.68 18.87
N GLY A 17 -22.18 -15.91 17.83
CA GLY A 17 -21.81 -16.77 16.73
C GLY A 17 -20.55 -16.16 16.15
N ILE A 18 -19.42 -16.86 16.28
CA ILE A 18 -18.19 -16.50 15.59
C ILE A 18 -18.43 -16.82 14.11
N GLU A 19 -19.14 -15.93 13.42
CA GLU A 19 -19.29 -16.02 11.98
C GLU A 19 -17.90 -15.91 11.35
N LYS A 20 -17.61 -16.83 10.43
CA LYS A 20 -16.34 -16.85 9.71
C LYS A 20 -16.21 -15.54 8.94
N PRO A 21 -15.07 -14.83 9.03
CA PRO A 21 -14.92 -13.56 8.35
C PRO A 21 -14.96 -13.75 6.83
N THR A 22 -15.59 -12.78 6.16
CA THR A 22 -15.57 -12.68 4.71
C THR A 22 -14.20 -12.25 4.20
N VAL A 23 -13.91 -12.51 2.92
CA VAL A 23 -12.67 -12.05 2.27
C VAL A 23 -12.54 -10.52 2.36
N SER A 24 -13.62 -9.77 2.12
CA SER A 24 -13.63 -8.31 2.20
C SER A 24 -13.25 -7.80 3.60
N GLN A 25 -13.76 -8.44 4.66
CA GLN A 25 -13.38 -8.10 6.04
C GLN A 25 -11.89 -8.35 6.30
N LEU A 26 -11.34 -9.45 5.79
CA LEU A 26 -9.91 -9.76 5.94
C LEU A 26 -9.02 -8.78 5.17
N VAL A 27 -9.41 -8.41 3.94
CA VAL A 27 -8.69 -7.41 3.12
C VAL A 27 -8.70 -6.05 3.80
N ASN A 28 -9.85 -5.57 4.28
CA ASN A 28 -9.94 -4.30 5.01
C ASN A 28 -9.10 -4.31 6.28
N ARG A 29 -9.08 -5.44 7.01
CA ARG A 29 -8.24 -5.61 8.19
C ARG A 29 -6.77 -5.60 7.84
N TYR A 30 -6.36 -6.25 6.75
CA TYR A 30 -4.99 -6.23 6.25
C TYR A 30 -4.51 -4.80 5.96
N HIS A 31 -5.28 -4.02 5.20
CA HIS A 31 -4.93 -2.62 4.91
C HIS A 31 -4.88 -1.75 6.18
N THR A 32 -5.81 -1.96 7.11
CA THR A 32 -5.83 -1.23 8.39
C THR A 32 -4.57 -1.53 9.22
N ILE A 33 -4.17 -2.81 9.30
CA ILE A 33 -2.94 -3.21 9.98
C ILE A 33 -1.73 -2.61 9.26
N GLY A 34 -1.70 -2.63 7.93
CA GLY A 34 -0.63 -2.02 7.13
C GLY A 34 -0.45 -0.53 7.43
N LYS A 35 -1.54 0.23 7.43
CA LYS A 35 -1.51 1.66 7.77
C LYS A 35 -1.04 1.93 9.20
N ARG A 36 -1.34 1.04 10.15
CA ARG A 36 -0.83 1.14 11.54
C ARG A 36 0.65 0.81 11.61
N SER A 37 1.10 -0.18 10.85
CA SER A 37 2.50 -0.58 10.78
C SER A 37 3.38 0.52 10.17
N VAL A 38 2.93 1.18 9.10
CA VAL A 38 3.58 2.37 8.55
C VAL A 38 3.77 3.44 9.62
N ARG A 39 2.70 3.82 10.34
CA ARG A 39 2.79 4.82 11.42
C ARG A 39 3.78 4.40 12.51
N ALA A 40 3.73 3.14 12.95
CA ALA A 40 4.67 2.65 13.95
C ALA A 40 6.13 2.72 13.49
N ILE A 41 6.41 2.49 12.20
CA ILE A 41 7.75 2.65 11.62
C ILE A 41 8.19 4.12 11.65
N LEU A 42 7.29 5.06 11.33
CA LEU A 42 7.56 6.49 11.39
C LEU A 42 7.79 6.96 12.84
N ASP A 43 6.96 6.51 13.78
CA ASP A 43 7.10 6.80 15.22
C ASP A 43 8.45 6.30 15.76
N LEU A 44 8.85 5.08 15.40
CA LEU A 44 10.19 4.58 15.71
C LEU A 44 11.27 5.45 15.06
N GLY A 45 11.08 5.88 13.82
CA GLY A 45 11.99 6.81 13.16
C GLY A 45 12.19 8.10 13.96
N VAL A 46 11.09 8.76 14.33
CA VAL A 46 11.08 9.98 15.16
C VAL A 46 11.79 9.76 16.48
N LEU A 47 11.50 8.67 17.19
CA LEU A 47 12.11 8.33 18.46
C LEU A 47 13.64 8.20 18.34
N PHE A 48 14.13 7.47 17.32
CA PHE A 48 15.57 7.34 17.10
C PHE A 48 16.23 8.64 16.66
N PHE A 49 15.53 9.49 15.90
CA PHE A 49 16.03 10.80 15.53
C PHE A 49 16.13 11.72 16.76
N GLN A 50 15.08 11.82 17.56
CA GLN A 50 15.08 12.58 18.83
C GLN A 50 16.18 12.13 19.78
N ALA A 51 16.35 10.81 19.96
CA ALA A 51 17.42 10.29 20.80
C ALA A 51 18.80 10.79 20.36
N HIS A 52 19.05 10.94 19.05
CA HIS A 52 20.32 11.46 18.53
C HIS A 52 20.46 12.98 18.57
N GLU A 53 19.36 13.72 18.55
CA GLU A 53 19.38 15.19 18.60
C GLU A 53 19.41 15.73 20.04
N GLU A 54 18.78 15.02 20.98
CA GLU A 54 18.57 15.52 22.35
C GLU A 54 19.53 14.91 23.37
N LEU A 55 20.03 13.69 23.14
CA LEU A 55 20.93 13.02 24.07
C LEU A 55 22.39 13.20 23.69
N LYS A 56 23.26 13.19 24.71
CA LYS A 56 24.71 13.12 24.48
C LYS A 56 25.08 11.73 23.97
N LYS A 57 26.23 11.65 23.29
CA LYS A 57 26.74 10.38 22.72
C LYS A 57 26.72 9.19 23.70
N ALA A 58 27.12 9.39 24.96
CA ALA A 58 27.14 8.32 25.96
C ALA A 58 25.72 7.83 26.34
N GLU A 59 24.75 8.75 26.36
CA GLU A 59 23.33 8.48 26.64
C GLU A 59 22.67 7.80 25.44
N VAL A 60 23.04 8.18 24.20
CA VAL A 60 22.63 7.46 22.99
C VAL A 60 23.10 6.01 23.03
N GLU A 61 24.36 5.76 23.38
CA GLU A 61 24.87 4.39 23.51
C GLU A 61 24.14 3.60 24.61
N GLU A 62 23.76 4.25 25.71
CA GLU A 62 22.93 3.63 26.76
C GLU A 62 21.52 3.31 26.27
N PHE A 63 20.89 4.22 25.53
CA PHE A 63 19.60 3.98 24.88
C PHE A 63 19.64 2.73 24.00
N TYR A 64 20.67 2.60 23.14
CA TYR A 64 20.86 1.40 22.31
C TYR A 64 21.00 0.12 23.14
N ARG A 65 21.79 0.16 24.23
CA ARG A 65 21.96 -0.98 25.14
C ARG A 65 20.63 -1.37 25.80
N ALA A 66 19.86 -0.39 26.29
CA ALA A 66 18.59 -0.61 26.97
C ALA A 66 17.53 -1.29 26.08
N ILE A 67 17.55 -1.03 24.77
CA ILE A 67 16.64 -1.66 23.79
C ILE A 67 17.24 -2.89 23.09
N ASN A 68 18.38 -3.39 23.56
CA ASN A 68 19.09 -4.56 23.01
C ASN A 68 19.46 -4.41 21.51
N LEU A 69 19.82 -3.20 21.09
CA LEU A 69 20.34 -2.96 19.74
C LEU A 69 21.83 -2.59 19.77
N PRO A 70 22.64 -3.05 18.79
CA PRO A 70 24.04 -2.66 18.72
C PRO A 70 24.15 -1.17 18.32
N PRO A 71 24.90 -0.31 19.07
CA PRO A 71 25.03 1.11 18.76
C PRO A 71 25.59 1.41 17.36
N LYS A 72 26.43 0.51 16.84
CA LYS A 72 27.02 0.61 15.49
C LYS A 72 26.21 -0.10 14.40
N GLY A 73 25.07 -0.71 14.76
CA GLY A 73 24.20 -1.46 13.87
C GLY A 73 23.51 -0.59 12.81
N SER A 74 23.01 -1.25 11.78
CA SER A 74 22.27 -0.60 10.69
C SER A 74 20.86 -0.19 11.11
N THR A 75 20.19 -0.96 11.97
CA THR A 75 18.79 -0.72 12.40
C THR A 75 18.58 0.70 12.92
N GLY A 76 19.39 1.13 13.89
CA GLY A 76 19.28 2.47 14.46
C GLY A 76 19.58 3.58 13.46
N LYS A 77 20.56 3.37 12.58
CA LYS A 77 20.91 4.34 11.52
C LYS A 77 19.75 4.52 10.53
N LYS A 78 19.10 3.41 10.17
CA LYS A 78 17.94 3.41 9.27
C LYS A 78 16.75 4.13 9.89
N TYR A 79 16.40 3.83 11.15
CA TYR A 79 15.33 4.55 11.85
C TYR A 79 15.66 6.05 11.99
N LYS A 80 16.89 6.41 12.34
CA LYS A 80 17.31 7.82 12.37
C LYS A 80 17.08 8.53 11.03
N ALA A 81 17.44 7.89 9.91
CA ALA A 81 17.20 8.45 8.57
C ALA A 81 15.71 8.65 8.27
N ILE A 82 14.87 7.65 8.62
CA ILE A 82 13.41 7.78 8.53
C ILE A 82 12.93 8.97 9.36
N GLY A 83 13.35 9.08 10.62
CA GLY A 83 12.98 10.16 11.53
C GLY A 83 13.35 11.55 11.01
N SER A 84 14.53 11.71 10.39
CA SER A 84 14.95 12.99 9.80
C SER A 84 14.06 13.48 8.65
N LYS A 85 13.25 12.59 8.05
CA LYS A 85 12.29 12.89 6.99
C LYS A 85 10.84 12.62 7.42
N ALA A 86 10.58 12.42 8.72
CA ALA A 86 9.28 11.99 9.22
C ALA A 86 8.14 12.90 8.75
N SER A 87 8.30 14.22 8.84
CA SER A 87 7.26 15.17 8.40
C SER A 87 6.89 15.03 6.93
N LEU A 88 7.86 14.77 6.04
CA LEU A 88 7.60 14.53 4.62
C LEU A 88 6.85 13.21 4.40
N LEU A 89 7.30 12.15 5.09
CA LEU A 89 6.71 10.82 5.00
C LEU A 89 5.29 10.78 5.59
N GLU A 90 5.06 11.42 6.73
CA GLU A 90 3.78 11.50 7.41
C GLU A 90 2.71 12.20 6.56
N ALA A 91 3.10 13.28 5.86
CA ALA A 91 2.21 13.98 4.95
C ALA A 91 1.65 13.05 3.85
N HIS A 92 2.31 11.92 3.57
CA HIS A 92 1.93 10.95 2.54
C HIS A 92 1.76 9.52 3.11
N ALA A 93 1.50 9.39 4.41
CA ALA A 93 1.49 8.10 5.11
C ALA A 93 0.52 7.06 4.50
N ASP A 94 -0.59 7.50 3.89
CA ASP A 94 -1.55 6.61 3.24
C ASP A 94 -1.04 6.03 1.89
N LEU A 95 0.01 6.61 1.31
CA LEU A 95 0.65 6.14 0.07
C LEU A 95 1.88 5.26 0.35
N LEU A 96 2.40 5.26 1.59
CA LEU A 96 3.62 4.52 1.89
C LEU A 96 3.36 3.00 1.90
N PRO A 97 4.32 2.20 1.38
CA PRO A 97 4.24 0.76 1.45
C PRO A 97 4.47 0.27 2.88
N ASN A 98 3.79 -0.81 3.27
CA ASN A 98 4.01 -1.48 4.55
C ASN A 98 5.28 -2.37 4.51
N ASP A 99 6.41 -1.77 4.16
CA ASP A 99 7.73 -2.41 4.16
C ASP A 99 8.77 -1.40 4.67
N TRP A 100 9.40 -1.71 5.80
CA TRP A 100 10.32 -0.79 6.46
C TRP A 100 11.57 -0.51 5.63
N THR A 101 12.00 -1.44 4.77
CA THR A 101 13.16 -1.24 3.90
C THR A 101 12.83 -0.24 2.81
N THR A 102 11.64 -0.34 2.21
CA THR A 102 11.17 0.59 1.20
C THR A 102 10.91 1.98 1.80
N ILE A 103 10.34 2.07 2.99
CA ILE A 103 10.20 3.36 3.71
C ILE A 103 11.57 3.98 3.99
N TYR A 104 12.56 3.19 4.42
CA TYR A 104 13.92 3.67 4.60
C TYR A 104 14.51 4.24 3.30
N GLU A 105 14.32 3.55 2.18
CA GLU A 105 14.83 4.01 0.88
C GLU A 105 14.13 5.29 0.41
N LEU A 106 12.82 5.43 0.65
CA LEU A 106 12.09 6.68 0.44
C LEU A 106 12.64 7.83 1.30
N ALA A 107 13.06 7.55 2.53
CA ALA A 107 13.69 8.54 3.41
C ALA A 107 15.08 8.99 2.94
N LEU A 108 15.75 8.20 2.08
CA LEU A 108 17.04 8.60 1.48
C LEU A 108 16.88 9.53 0.27
N LEU A 109 15.67 9.68 -0.25
CA LEU A 109 15.43 10.52 -1.41
C LEU A 109 15.50 12.01 -1.04
N GLU A 110 16.02 12.80 -1.99
CA GLU A 110 15.85 14.24 -1.94
C GLU A 110 14.38 14.60 -2.15
N LYS A 111 13.97 15.77 -1.64
CA LYS A 111 12.57 16.21 -1.72
C LYS A 111 12.04 16.18 -3.15
N ASP A 112 12.82 16.69 -4.11
CA ASP A 112 12.43 16.72 -5.53
C ASP A 112 12.25 15.33 -6.13
N GLN A 113 13.01 14.34 -5.68
CA GLN A 113 12.85 12.95 -6.12
C GLN A 113 11.59 12.34 -5.52
N PHE A 114 11.34 12.58 -4.23
CA PHE A 114 10.13 12.11 -3.57
C PHE A 114 8.87 12.73 -4.21
N ASP A 115 8.88 14.04 -4.47
CA ASP A 115 7.79 14.75 -5.14
C ASP A 115 7.52 14.17 -6.53
N ARG A 116 8.56 13.81 -7.30
CA ARG A 116 8.40 13.12 -8.60
C ARG A 116 7.69 11.79 -8.48
N LEU A 117 8.02 10.96 -7.48
CA LEU A 117 7.31 9.68 -7.28
C LEU A 117 5.81 9.90 -7.02
N VAL A 118 5.45 10.98 -6.32
CA VAL A 118 4.06 11.34 -6.05
C VAL A 118 3.37 11.84 -7.31
N GLN A 119 4.01 12.76 -8.04
CA GLN A 119 3.48 13.35 -9.27
C GLN A 119 3.26 12.31 -10.36
N ASP A 120 4.22 11.39 -10.52
CA ASP A 120 4.18 10.34 -11.53
C ASP A 120 3.33 9.12 -11.09
N SER A 121 2.63 9.23 -9.95
CA SER A 121 1.78 8.18 -9.37
C SER A 121 2.49 6.84 -9.12
N ILE A 122 3.82 6.87 -9.00
CA ILE A 122 4.65 5.72 -8.67
C ILE A 122 4.53 5.39 -7.17
N LEU A 123 4.36 6.41 -6.32
CA LEU A 123 4.18 6.20 -4.88
C LEU A 123 2.75 5.75 -4.56
N HIS A 124 2.61 4.48 -4.22
CA HIS A 124 1.37 3.90 -3.70
C HIS A 124 1.68 2.78 -2.69
N SER A 125 0.69 2.37 -1.89
CA SER A 125 0.90 1.42 -0.78
C SER A 125 1.39 0.02 -1.17
N GLY A 126 1.39 -0.30 -2.47
CA GLY A 126 1.88 -1.55 -3.04
C GLY A 126 3.19 -1.40 -3.83
N VAL A 127 3.82 -0.21 -3.82
CA VAL A 127 5.05 0.04 -4.58
C VAL A 127 6.18 -0.82 -4.01
N THR A 128 7.01 -1.37 -4.90
CA THR A 128 8.20 -2.14 -4.50
C THR A 128 9.43 -1.25 -4.56
N LEU A 129 10.46 -1.59 -3.77
CA LEU A 129 11.76 -0.95 -3.87
C LEU A 129 12.35 -1.01 -5.29
N GLN A 130 12.10 -2.10 -6.02
CA GLN A 130 12.60 -2.24 -7.39
C GLN A 130 11.93 -1.24 -8.33
N ALA A 131 10.61 -1.05 -8.21
CA ALA A 131 9.87 -0.05 -9.00
C ALA A 131 10.40 1.38 -8.76
N ILE A 132 10.69 1.74 -7.50
CA ILE A 132 11.29 3.04 -7.16
C ILE A 132 12.67 3.18 -7.84
N LYS A 133 13.50 2.15 -7.78
CA LYS A 133 14.85 2.16 -8.39
C LYS A 133 14.80 2.30 -9.90
N ASP A 134 13.90 1.56 -10.55
CA ASP A 134 13.76 1.58 -12.00
C ASP A 134 13.27 2.94 -12.51
N HIS A 135 12.42 3.63 -11.75
CA HIS A 135 11.95 4.97 -12.08
C HIS A 135 13.10 6.01 -12.18
N PHE A 136 14.13 5.90 -11.34
CA PHE A 136 15.27 6.82 -11.35
C PHE A 136 16.48 6.32 -12.14
N ARG A 137 16.40 5.13 -12.75
CA ARG A 137 17.52 4.56 -13.49
C ARG A 137 17.70 5.31 -14.81
N LYS A 138 18.81 6.05 -14.95
CA LYS A 138 19.22 6.61 -16.25
C LYS A 138 19.40 5.47 -17.26
N PRO A 139 18.88 5.58 -18.50
CA PRO A 139 19.16 4.58 -19.52
C PRO A 139 20.67 4.55 -19.76
N ASN A 140 21.29 3.38 -19.55
CA ASN A 140 22.71 3.18 -19.83
C ASN A 140 22.86 2.83 -21.32
N PRO A 141 23.54 3.65 -22.15
CA PRO A 141 23.73 3.35 -23.57
C PRO A 141 24.60 2.10 -23.82
N ASN A 142 25.23 1.51 -22.78
CA ASN A 142 26.14 0.36 -22.91
C ASN A 142 25.66 -0.93 -22.23
N THR A 143 24.40 -1.04 -21.80
CA THR A 143 23.85 -2.37 -21.45
C THR A 143 23.47 -3.11 -22.73
N VAL A 144 24.48 -3.71 -23.35
CA VAL A 144 24.31 -4.81 -24.31
C VAL A 144 23.82 -6.02 -23.52
N ASN A 145 22.52 -6.06 -23.24
CA ASN A 145 21.86 -7.34 -22.97
C ASN A 145 21.43 -7.89 -24.33
N HIS A 146 22.06 -8.99 -24.72
CA HIS A 146 21.51 -9.90 -25.72
C HIS A 146 20.17 -10.43 -25.25
N VAL A 147 19.08 -9.76 -25.64
CA VAL A 147 17.83 -10.40 -26.04
C VAL A 147 17.32 -9.57 -27.22
N GLY A 148 16.96 -10.26 -28.30
CA GLY A 148 16.73 -9.71 -29.63
C GLY A 148 15.81 -8.50 -29.67
N GLY A 149 16.09 -7.62 -30.64
CA GLY A 149 15.27 -6.45 -30.91
C GLY A 149 13.85 -6.81 -31.32
N SER A 150 12.91 -6.06 -30.77
CA SER A 150 11.89 -5.41 -31.57
C SER A 150 11.74 -4.00 -31.03
N ASP A 151 11.77 -3.02 -31.93
CA ASP A 151 11.56 -1.60 -31.68
C ASP A 151 10.07 -1.35 -31.40
N THR A 152 9.50 -2.09 -30.44
CA THR A 152 8.11 -1.96 -30.03
C THR A 152 8.04 -0.99 -28.85
N PRO A 153 7.16 0.03 -28.91
CA PRO A 153 6.93 0.91 -27.78
C PRO A 153 6.57 0.04 -26.58
N ARG A 154 7.30 0.19 -25.46
CA ARG A 154 6.96 -0.52 -24.23
C ARG A 154 5.53 -0.11 -23.85
N PRO A 155 4.57 -1.05 -23.78
CA PRO A 155 3.23 -0.69 -23.35
C PRO A 155 3.30 -0.20 -21.91
N GLU A 156 2.84 1.03 -21.66
CA GLU A 156 2.55 1.49 -20.31
C GLU A 156 1.34 0.67 -19.81
N ILE A 157 1.60 -0.32 -18.96
CA ILE A 157 0.57 -1.24 -18.49
C ILE A 157 -0.26 -0.53 -17.42
N LEU A 158 -1.46 -0.10 -17.79
CA LEU A 158 -2.47 0.36 -16.85
C LEU A 158 -3.16 -0.86 -16.21
N ALA A 159 -2.82 -1.16 -14.95
CA ALA A 159 -3.45 -2.24 -14.19
C ALA A 159 -4.61 -1.71 -13.34
N PHE A 160 -5.78 -2.36 -13.42
CA PHE A 160 -6.96 -1.99 -12.65
C PHE A 160 -7.50 -3.19 -11.87
N ASP A 161 -7.63 -3.06 -10.55
CA ASP A 161 -8.26 -4.09 -9.73
C ASP A 161 -9.79 -3.93 -9.73
N PHE A 162 -10.46 -4.81 -10.46
CA PHE A 162 -11.92 -4.86 -10.54
C PHE A 162 -12.62 -5.13 -9.20
N ASN A 163 -11.89 -5.63 -8.20
CA ASN A 163 -12.47 -5.86 -6.88
C ASN A 163 -12.76 -4.56 -6.12
N LEU A 164 -12.13 -3.45 -6.51
CA LEU A 164 -12.39 -2.12 -5.97
C LEU A 164 -13.74 -1.55 -6.44
N VAL A 165 -14.31 -2.10 -7.52
CA VAL A 165 -15.66 -1.75 -7.97
C VAL A 165 -16.67 -2.64 -7.25
N ALA A 166 -17.70 -2.03 -6.66
CA ALA A 166 -18.80 -2.76 -6.04
C ALA A 166 -19.40 -3.76 -7.04
N ALA A 167 -19.67 -5.01 -6.60
CA ALA A 167 -20.09 -6.10 -7.48
C ALA A 167 -21.25 -5.72 -8.41
N SER A 168 -22.27 -5.04 -7.89
CA SER A 168 -23.44 -4.55 -8.63
C SER A 168 -23.13 -3.51 -9.72
N ARG A 169 -21.95 -2.89 -9.69
CA ARG A 169 -21.52 -1.88 -10.66
C ARG A 169 -20.43 -2.36 -11.60
N ARG A 170 -19.88 -3.58 -11.40
CA ARG A 170 -18.76 -4.10 -12.21
C ARG A 170 -19.10 -4.21 -13.68
N VAL A 171 -20.32 -4.65 -14.02
CA VAL A 171 -20.79 -4.76 -15.42
C VAL A 171 -20.91 -3.38 -16.06
N ALA A 172 -21.53 -2.41 -15.37
CA ALA A 172 -21.66 -1.04 -15.88
C ALA A 172 -20.28 -0.37 -16.03
N PHE A 173 -19.37 -0.63 -15.10
CA PHE A 173 -18.00 -0.16 -15.16
C PHE A 173 -17.23 -0.77 -16.34
N ALA A 174 -17.30 -2.10 -16.54
CA ALA A 174 -16.68 -2.79 -17.67
C ALA A 174 -17.19 -2.26 -19.02
N LYS A 175 -18.51 -2.04 -19.15
CA LYS A 175 -19.11 -1.43 -20.35
C LYS A 175 -18.56 -0.05 -20.63
N ARG A 176 -18.44 0.80 -19.60
CA ARG A 176 -17.94 2.17 -19.75
C ARG A 176 -16.44 2.21 -20.06
N LEU A 177 -15.66 1.33 -19.44
CA LEU A 177 -14.23 1.20 -19.71
C LEU A 177 -13.97 0.71 -21.13
N LYS A 178 -14.73 -0.31 -21.59
CA LYS A 178 -14.69 -0.77 -22.97
C LYS A 178 -15.02 0.36 -23.94
N GLY A 179 -16.08 1.12 -23.68
CA GLY A 179 -16.45 2.27 -24.51
C GLY A 179 -15.38 3.36 -24.56
N LEU A 180 -14.65 3.61 -23.46
CA LEU A 180 -13.51 4.53 -23.47
C LEU A 180 -12.36 4.02 -24.32
N PHE A 181 -12.04 2.72 -24.28
CA PHE A 181 -10.99 2.17 -25.14
C PHE A 181 -11.34 2.29 -26.62
N GLU A 182 -12.60 2.04 -26.98
CA GLU A 182 -13.11 2.22 -28.34
C GLU A 182 -13.13 3.71 -28.75
N GLU A 183 -13.56 4.62 -27.86
CA GLU A 183 -13.66 6.07 -28.11
C GLU A 183 -12.29 6.71 -28.37
N PHE A 184 -11.26 6.31 -27.61
CA PHE A 184 -9.93 6.89 -27.69
C PHE A 184 -8.95 6.07 -28.56
N ASP A 185 -9.44 5.06 -29.28
CA ASP A 185 -8.64 4.17 -30.13
C ASP A 185 -7.44 3.57 -29.38
N VAL A 186 -7.69 3.13 -28.14
CA VAL A 186 -6.65 2.57 -27.26
C VAL A 186 -6.38 1.14 -27.71
N ASP A 187 -5.19 0.90 -28.23
CA ASP A 187 -4.70 -0.45 -28.54
C ASP A 187 -4.48 -1.23 -27.24
N VAL A 188 -5.51 -1.98 -26.85
CA VAL A 188 -5.45 -2.95 -25.75
C VAL A 188 -5.48 -4.35 -26.35
N GLY A 189 -4.58 -5.23 -25.88
CA GLY A 189 -4.46 -6.58 -26.41
C GLY A 189 -5.79 -7.35 -26.40
N GLU A 190 -6.00 -8.20 -27.40
CA GLU A 190 -7.27 -8.94 -27.62
C GLU A 190 -7.76 -9.72 -26.39
N GLU A 191 -6.84 -10.14 -25.52
CA GLU A 191 -7.15 -10.83 -24.26
C GLU A 191 -7.93 -9.96 -23.27
N LEU A 192 -7.65 -8.65 -23.22
CA LEU A 192 -8.35 -7.71 -22.32
C LEU A 192 -9.77 -7.45 -22.82
N PHE A 193 -9.94 -7.21 -24.13
CA PHE A 193 -11.27 -7.05 -24.73
C PHE A 193 -12.12 -8.31 -24.57
N SER A 194 -11.53 -9.48 -24.76
CA SER A 194 -12.20 -10.76 -24.55
C SER A 194 -12.60 -10.96 -23.08
N THR A 195 -11.73 -10.56 -22.15
CA THR A 195 -12.01 -10.63 -20.71
C THR A 195 -13.12 -9.68 -20.31
N LEU A 196 -13.11 -8.43 -20.78
CA LEU A 196 -14.18 -7.45 -20.56
C LEU A 196 -15.50 -7.92 -21.18
N GLY A 197 -15.47 -8.47 -22.40
CA GLY A 197 -16.64 -9.05 -23.08
C GLY A 197 -17.28 -10.16 -22.26
N ARG A 198 -16.49 -11.13 -21.82
CA ARG A 198 -16.95 -12.22 -20.94
C ARG A 198 -17.52 -11.71 -19.63
N PHE A 199 -16.89 -10.74 -18.97
CA PHE A 199 -17.43 -10.12 -17.75
C PHE A 199 -18.78 -9.43 -17.98
N ILE A 200 -18.96 -8.81 -19.14
CA ILE A 200 -20.21 -8.15 -19.52
C ILE A 200 -21.31 -9.17 -19.82
N GLU A 201 -20.96 -10.29 -20.47
CA GLU A 201 -21.88 -11.37 -20.85
C GLU A 201 -22.29 -12.22 -19.64
N GLU A 202 -21.34 -12.64 -18.80
CA GLU A 202 -21.59 -13.41 -17.58
C GLU A 202 -22.40 -12.60 -16.55
N GLY A 203 -22.18 -11.29 -16.48
CA GLY A 203 -22.95 -10.39 -15.61
C GLY A 203 -24.35 -10.05 -16.14
N ALA A 204 -24.60 -10.18 -17.45
CA ALA A 204 -25.93 -10.00 -18.04
C ALA A 204 -26.82 -11.24 -17.91
N ALA A 205 -26.23 -12.43 -17.82
CA ALA A 205 -26.94 -13.70 -17.65
C ALA A 205 -27.47 -13.93 -16.21
N GLY A 206 -27.04 -13.12 -15.23
CA GLY A 206 -27.50 -13.19 -13.84
C GLY A 206 -28.68 -12.27 -13.50
N ASP A 207 -29.10 -11.42 -14.43
CA ASP A 207 -30.20 -10.44 -14.28
C ASP A 207 -31.42 -10.75 -15.20
N ALA A 208 -31.46 -11.92 -15.83
CA ALA A 208 -32.58 -12.44 -16.63
C ALA A 208 -33.28 -13.61 -15.90
#